data_AF-A0A7J7UCG1-F1
#
_entry.id   AF-A0A7J7UCG1-F1
#
_cell.length_a   1.000
_cell.length_b   1.000
_cell.length_c   1.000
_cell.angle_alpha   90.00
_cell.angle_beta   90.00
_cell.angle_gamma   90.00
#
_symmetry.space_group_name_H-M   'P 1'
#
loop_
_entity.id
_entity.type
_entity.pdbx_description
1 polymer ?
#
loop_
_entity_poly.entity_id
_entity_poly.type
_entity_poly.pdbx_seq_one_letter_code
_entity_poly.pdbx_strand_id
1 'polypeptide(L)'
;MMTIHRKRNLVVSVEDGGTFEVVLHRVWKGSAIHQAFLGFYVLDSHRMSARTHGLLGQFFHPFDYKVFDLHPGSDPTKTDATMVVKNQRLTVTRGLQKDFSKDPRHGAQVTCWFVHNNGAGLIDGVHTDYIVPAIF
;
A
#
# COMPACT_ATOMS: atom_id res chain seq x y z
N MET A 1 15.33 -14.65 -8.23
CA MET A 1 14.65 -15.94 -7.92
C MET A 1 13.17 -15.71 -7.71
N MET A 2 12.32 -16.59 -8.23
CA MET A 2 10.87 -16.55 -8.04
C MET A 2 10.42 -17.87 -7.41
N THR A 3 9.66 -17.82 -6.32
CA THR A 3 9.16 -19.02 -5.62
C THR A 3 7.66 -18.91 -5.39
N ILE A 4 6.91 -19.87 -5.92
CA ILE A 4 5.45 -19.92 -5.77
C ILE A 4 5.09 -20.90 -4.65
N HIS A 5 4.46 -20.39 -3.59
CA HIS A 5 3.86 -21.22 -2.56
C HIS A 5 2.37 -21.39 -2.84
N ARG A 6 2.00 -22.59 -3.27
CA ARG A 6 0.63 -22.93 -3.66
C ARG A 6 -0.39 -22.48 -2.61
N LYS A 7 -1.40 -21.72 -3.07
CA LYS A 7 -2.52 -21.18 -2.26
C LYS A 7 -2.09 -20.23 -1.11
N ARG A 8 -0.86 -19.73 -1.12
CA ARG A 8 -0.33 -18.85 -0.07
C ARG A 8 0.14 -17.53 -0.66
N ASN A 9 1.29 -17.53 -1.31
CA ASN A 9 1.98 -16.32 -1.75
C ASN A 9 2.98 -16.66 -2.87
N LEU A 10 3.45 -15.62 -3.52
CA LEU A 10 4.59 -15.63 -4.41
C LEU A 10 5.71 -14.81 -3.76
N VAL A 11 6.91 -15.37 -3.66
CA VAL A 11 8.10 -14.64 -3.23
C VAL A 11 8.94 -14.33 -4.46
N VAL A 12 9.32 -13.06 -4.61
CA VAL A 12 10.19 -12.57 -5.68
C VAL A 12 11.42 -11.95 -5.04
N SER A 13 12.59 -12.51 -5.31
CA SER A 13 13.89 -11.96 -4.91
C SER A 13 14.64 -11.51 -6.14
N VAL A 14 15.03 -10.23 -6.19
CA VAL A 14 15.82 -9.66 -7.28
C VAL A 14 17.28 -9.65 -6.84
N GLU A 15 18.02 -10.68 -7.24
CA GLU A 15 19.42 -10.91 -6.82
C GLU A 15 19.58 -10.70 -5.30
N ASP A 16 20.58 -9.92 -4.89
CA ASP A 16 20.74 -9.46 -3.51
C ASP A 16 20.04 -8.11 -3.24
N GLY A 17 19.34 -7.55 -4.23
CA GLY A 17 18.78 -6.20 -4.22
C GLY A 17 17.58 -6.04 -3.28
N GLY A 18 16.63 -6.98 -3.34
CA GLY A 18 15.43 -6.93 -2.53
C GLY A 18 14.55 -8.18 -2.66
N THR A 19 13.71 -8.39 -1.65
CA THR A 19 12.75 -9.48 -1.58
C THR A 19 11.35 -8.94 -1.36
N PHE A 20 10.41 -9.46 -2.15
CA PHE A 20 9.02 -9.06 -2.16
C PHE A 20 8.11 -10.26 -1.98
N GLU A 21 7.00 -10.03 -1.30
CA GLU A 21 5.92 -10.99 -1.17
C GLU A 21 4.68 -10.49 -1.90
N VAL A 22 4.10 -11.34 -2.72
CA VAL A 22 2.88 -11.06 -3.49
C VAL A 22 1.78 -11.99 -3.01
N VAL A 23 0.70 -11.42 -2.50
CA VAL A 23 -0.44 -12.14 -1.91
C VAL A 23 -1.70 -11.86 -2.72
N LEU A 24 -2.46 -12.90 -3.05
CA LEU A 24 -3.76 -12.72 -3.70
C LEU A 24 -4.83 -12.41 -2.65
N HIS A 25 -5.30 -11.17 -2.63
CA HIS A 25 -6.44 -10.74 -1.82
C HIS A 25 -7.74 -11.06 -2.54
N ARG A 26 -8.42 -12.10 -2.05
CA ARG A 26 -9.75 -12.48 -2.55
C ARG A 26 -10.78 -11.71 -1.77
N VAL A 27 -11.51 -10.84 -2.45
CA VAL A 27 -12.64 -10.14 -1.85
C VAL A 27 -13.81 -11.10 -1.70
N TRP A 28 -14.55 -10.99 -0.60
CA TRP A 28 -15.74 -11.80 -0.35
C TRP A 28 -16.85 -11.48 -1.37
N LYS A 29 -17.64 -12.50 -1.74
CA LYS A 29 -18.62 -12.41 -2.84
C LYS A 29 -19.71 -11.34 -2.66
N GLY A 30 -20.01 -10.87 -1.45
CA GLY A 30 -20.99 -9.80 -1.21
C GLY A 30 -20.39 -8.43 -0.87
N SER A 31 -19.11 -8.20 -1.19
CA SER A 31 -18.52 -6.85 -1.16
C SER A 31 -19.06 -5.99 -2.30
N ALA A 32 -19.26 -4.69 -2.09
CA ALA A 32 -19.64 -3.74 -3.14
C ALA A 32 -18.58 -3.60 -4.26
N ILE A 33 -17.33 -3.99 -3.99
CA ILE A 33 -16.22 -4.00 -4.96
C ILE A 33 -15.79 -5.47 -5.14
N HIS A 34 -16.02 -6.02 -6.34
CA HIS A 34 -15.91 -7.46 -6.63
C HIS A 34 -14.58 -7.89 -7.27
N GLN A 35 -13.50 -7.15 -7.09
CA GLN A 35 -12.23 -7.45 -7.77
C GLN A 35 -11.21 -7.96 -6.78
N ALA A 36 -10.79 -9.22 -6.96
CA ALA A 36 -9.60 -9.72 -6.32
C ALA A 36 -8.38 -8.94 -6.83
N PHE A 37 -7.43 -8.66 -5.95
CA PHE A 37 -6.22 -7.91 -6.29
C PHE A 37 -4.99 -8.58 -5.71
N LEU A 38 -3.82 -8.24 -6.26
CA LEU A 38 -2.53 -8.67 -5.72
C LEU A 38 -2.01 -7.59 -4.78
N GLY A 39 -1.78 -7.96 -3.52
CA GLY A 39 -1.06 -7.15 -2.56
C GLY A 39 0.43 -7.39 -2.72
N PHE A 40 1.22 -6.32 -2.70
CA PHE A 40 2.66 -6.35 -2.90
C PHE A 40 3.34 -5.81 -1.63
N TYR A 41 4.13 -6.64 -0.99
CA TYR A 41 4.78 -6.36 0.30
C TYR A 41 6.29 -6.39 0.12
N VAL A 42 6.95 -5.32 0.55
CA VAL A 42 8.42 -5.24 0.56
C VAL A 42 8.92 -5.90 1.84
N LEU A 43 9.55 -7.07 1.73
CA LEU A 43 10.11 -7.78 2.87
C LEU A 43 11.54 -7.32 3.17
N ASP A 44 12.29 -7.04 2.12
CA ASP A 44 13.64 -6.52 2.21
C ASP A 44 13.94 -5.64 0.99
N SER A 45 14.52 -4.47 1.24
CA SER A 45 14.87 -3.49 0.22
C SER A 45 16.24 -2.85 0.46
N HIS A 46 17.06 -3.40 1.37
CA HIS A 46 18.29 -2.77 1.83
C HIS A 46 19.35 -2.52 0.73
N ARG A 47 19.31 -3.26 -0.39
CA ARG A 47 20.22 -3.07 -1.54
C ARG A 47 19.48 -2.62 -2.80
N MET A 48 18.24 -2.14 -2.69
CA MET A 48 17.55 -1.52 -3.81
C MET A 48 18.27 -0.24 -4.22
N SER A 49 18.35 -0.01 -5.53
CA SER A 49 18.99 1.17 -6.11
C SER A 49 18.30 2.44 -5.66
N ALA A 50 19.07 3.48 -5.29
CA ALA A 50 18.53 4.82 -5.06
C ALA A 50 17.82 5.42 -6.29
N ARG A 51 18.00 4.82 -7.48
CA ARG A 51 17.31 5.18 -8.73
C ARG A 51 16.00 4.42 -8.96
N THR A 52 15.54 3.59 -8.02
CA THR A 52 14.21 2.98 -8.11
C THR A 52 13.17 4.08 -8.23
N HIS A 53 12.28 3.97 -9.22
CA HIS A 53 11.26 4.97 -9.53
C HIS A 53 9.85 4.40 -9.33
N GLY A 54 8.82 5.19 -9.64
CA GLY A 54 7.42 4.80 -9.45
C GLY A 54 7.03 4.76 -7.98
N LEU A 55 5.90 4.12 -7.66
CA LEU A 55 5.40 4.01 -6.28
C LEU A 55 6.42 3.34 -5.34
N LEU A 56 7.10 2.29 -5.81
CA LEU A 56 8.14 1.62 -5.02
C LEU A 56 9.28 2.57 -4.65
N GLY A 57 9.80 3.32 -5.62
CA GLY A 57 10.88 4.29 -5.38
C GLY A 57 10.45 5.42 -4.45
N GLN A 58 9.20 5.89 -4.60
CA GLN A 58 8.66 6.97 -3.81
C GLN A 58 8.55 6.60 -2.33
N PHE A 59 8.01 5.42 -2.02
CA PHE A 59 7.82 4.98 -0.63
C PHE A 59 9.05 4.27 -0.04
N PHE A 60 10.08 4.02 -0.84
CA PHE A 60 11.37 3.54 -0.34
C PHE A 60 12.10 4.61 0.48
N HIS A 61 11.91 5.89 0.12
CA HIS A 61 12.46 7.00 0.86
C HIS A 61 11.43 7.46 1.91
N PRO A 62 11.76 7.42 3.21
CA PRO A 62 10.85 7.91 4.23
C PRO A 62 10.61 9.41 4.02
N PHE A 63 9.38 9.84 4.26
CA PHE A 63 9.02 11.24 4.30
C PHE A 63 8.29 11.55 5.60
N ASP A 64 8.44 12.78 6.04
CA ASP A 64 7.77 13.24 7.25
C ASP A 64 6.29 13.48 6.99
N TYR A 65 5.47 13.03 7.93
CA TYR A 65 4.04 13.35 7.97
C TYR A 65 3.59 13.54 9.41
N LYS A 66 2.51 14.30 9.59
CA LYS A 66 1.83 14.50 10.88
C LYS A 66 0.36 14.26 10.70
N VAL A 67 -0.25 13.51 11.61
CA VAL A 67 -1.71 13.32 11.64
C VAL A 67 -2.25 13.92 12.93
N PHE A 68 -3.26 14.77 12.82
CA PHE A 68 -3.91 15.46 13.93
C PHE A 68 -5.36 15.80 13.57
N ASP A 69 -6.06 16.48 14.49
CA ASP A 69 -7.44 16.94 14.28
C ASP A 69 -8.38 15.77 13.92
N LEU A 70 -8.57 14.86 14.87
CA LEU A 70 -9.51 13.75 14.73
C LEU A 70 -10.94 14.30 14.76
N HIS A 71 -11.73 13.99 13.74
CA HIS A 71 -13.12 14.44 13.62
C HIS A 71 -14.02 13.35 13.00
N PRO A 72 -15.35 13.42 13.17
CA PRO A 72 -16.26 12.53 12.46
C PRO A 72 -16.07 12.67 10.94
N GLY A 73 -16.06 11.54 10.22
CA GLY A 73 -16.07 11.54 8.75
C GLY A 73 -17.47 11.60 8.16
N SER A 74 -17.58 11.55 6.83
CA SER A 74 -18.89 11.47 6.14
C SER A 74 -19.68 10.22 6.51
N ASP A 75 -18.98 9.12 6.79
CA ASP A 75 -19.53 7.91 7.41
C ASP A 75 -19.42 8.05 8.92
N PRO A 76 -20.53 8.13 9.69
CA PRO A 76 -20.51 8.33 11.13
C PRO A 76 -19.77 7.23 11.90
N THR A 77 -19.57 6.06 11.29
CA THR A 77 -18.82 4.94 11.89
C THR A 77 -17.31 5.05 11.70
N LYS A 78 -16.85 6.05 10.94
CA LYS A 78 -15.44 6.26 10.60
C LYS A 78 -14.95 7.60 11.15
N THR A 79 -13.70 7.59 11.60
CA THR A 79 -13.00 8.77 12.09
C THR A 79 -12.09 9.30 11.00
N ASP A 80 -12.24 10.57 10.66
CA ASP A 80 -11.34 11.28 9.77
C ASP A 80 -10.29 12.06 10.58
N ALA A 81 -9.21 12.44 9.92
CA ALA A 81 -8.14 13.25 10.47
C ALA A 81 -7.52 14.14 9.40
N THR A 82 -6.81 15.18 9.82
CA THR A 82 -5.92 15.94 8.94
C THR A 82 -4.51 15.34 8.95
N MET A 83 -4.02 14.95 7.78
CA MET A 83 -2.62 14.60 7.55
C MET A 83 -1.89 15.76 6.86
N VAL A 84 -0.79 16.23 7.44
CA VAL A 84 0.16 17.12 6.77
C VAL A 84 1.32 16.27 6.25
N VAL A 85 1.54 16.31 4.93
CA VAL A 85 2.60 15.56 4.24
C VAL A 85 3.02 16.32 3.00
N LYS A 86 4.34 16.40 2.71
CA LYS A 86 4.86 17.09 1.51
C LYS A 86 4.30 18.52 1.31
N ASN A 87 4.16 19.28 2.39
CA ASN A 87 3.57 20.63 2.41
C ASN A 87 2.09 20.69 1.97
N GLN A 88 1.40 19.55 1.94
CA GLN A 88 -0.02 19.44 1.64
C GLN A 88 -0.81 19.03 2.87
N ARG A 89 -2.11 19.37 2.87
CA ARG A 89 -3.07 18.95 3.90
C ARG A 89 -4.08 18.01 3.26
N LEU A 90 -4.13 16.78 3.74
CA LEU A 90 -5.00 15.73 3.24
C LEU A 90 -6.00 15.34 4.34
N THR A 91 -7.26 15.15 3.99
CA THR A 91 -8.19 14.42 4.84
C THR A 91 -7.91 12.93 4.69
N VAL A 92 -7.74 12.23 5.81
CA VAL A 92 -7.49 10.79 5.83
C VAL A 92 -8.48 10.11 6.76
N THR A 93 -8.91 8.89 6.44
CA THR A 93 -9.87 8.13 7.26
C THR A 93 -9.17 7.01 8.00
N ARG A 94 -9.42 6.88 9.31
CA ARG A 94 -8.89 5.78 10.11
C ARG A 94 -9.55 4.47 9.68
N GLY A 95 -8.73 3.46 9.42
CA GLY A 95 -9.18 2.14 9.01
C GLY A 95 -8.46 1.00 9.72
N LEU A 96 -9.06 -0.17 9.65
CA LEU A 96 -8.45 -1.44 10.03
C LEU A 96 -8.20 -2.23 8.75
N GLN A 97 -6.95 -2.63 8.53
CA GLN A 97 -6.53 -3.45 7.41
C GLN A 97 -5.78 -4.67 7.91
N LYS A 98 -5.49 -5.59 7.00
CA LYS A 98 -4.62 -6.73 7.27
C LYS A 98 -3.27 -6.52 6.62
N ASP A 99 -2.21 -6.58 7.42
CA ASP A 99 -0.82 -6.65 6.97
C ASP A 99 -0.41 -8.12 6.83
N PHE A 100 0.00 -8.51 5.62
CA PHE A 100 0.38 -9.89 5.32
C PHE A 100 1.88 -10.12 5.30
N SER A 101 2.70 -9.08 5.49
CA SER A 101 4.18 -9.14 5.36
C SER A 101 4.86 -10.16 6.29
N LYS A 102 4.24 -10.47 7.44
CA LYS A 102 4.76 -11.46 8.41
C LYS A 102 4.04 -12.81 8.34
N ASP A 103 2.75 -12.79 8.03
CA ASP A 103 1.92 -13.99 7.87
C ASP A 103 1.02 -13.84 6.62
N PRO A 104 1.49 -14.31 5.46
CA PRO A 104 0.72 -14.24 4.21
C PRO A 104 -0.55 -15.10 4.20
N ARG A 105 -0.77 -15.97 5.19
CA ARG A 105 -2.00 -16.77 5.27
C ARG A 105 -3.10 -16.05 6.02
N HIS A 106 -2.79 -15.50 7.18
CA HIS A 106 -3.81 -14.96 8.07
C HIS A 106 -3.86 -13.43 8.07
N GLY A 107 -2.70 -12.80 7.86
CA GLY A 107 -2.49 -11.37 8.06
C GLY A 107 -2.66 -10.95 9.52
N ALA A 108 -1.94 -9.91 9.94
CA ALA A 108 -2.14 -9.25 11.22
C ALA A 108 -3.04 -8.03 11.05
N GLN A 109 -3.96 -7.78 11.98
CA GLN A 109 -4.78 -6.59 11.94
C GLN A 109 -3.93 -5.37 12.30
N VAL A 110 -3.96 -4.35 11.45
CA VAL A 110 -3.22 -3.09 11.63
C VAL A 110 -4.16 -1.91 11.51
N THR A 111 -3.92 -0.89 12.33
CA THR A 111 -4.58 0.41 12.17
C THR A 111 -3.82 1.21 11.12
N CYS A 112 -4.53 1.77 10.15
CA CYS A 112 -3.94 2.57 9.08
C CYS A 112 -4.77 3.82 8.78
N TRP A 113 -4.21 4.71 7.96
CA TRP A 113 -4.90 5.89 7.42
C TRP A 113 -5.17 5.66 5.94
N PHE A 114 -6.44 5.78 5.55
CA PHE A 114 -6.86 5.73 4.16
C PHE A 114 -6.76 7.12 3.54
N VAL A 115 -5.93 7.25 2.51
CA VAL A 115 -5.80 8.49 1.74
C VAL A 115 -6.75 8.42 0.55
N HIS A 116 -7.65 9.41 0.48
CA HIS A 116 -8.67 9.51 -0.56
C HIS A 116 -8.11 9.97 -1.91
N ASN A 117 -9.00 10.12 -2.89
CA ASN A 117 -8.70 10.70 -4.20
C ASN A 117 -7.50 10.07 -4.90
N ASN A 118 -7.45 8.72 -4.90
CA ASN A 118 -6.37 7.94 -5.51
C ASN A 118 -4.96 8.34 -5.03
N GLY A 119 -4.84 8.78 -3.77
CA GLY A 119 -3.57 9.16 -3.17
C GLY A 119 -3.06 10.54 -3.59
N ALA A 120 -3.90 11.37 -4.24
CA ALA A 120 -3.52 12.72 -4.65
C ALA A 120 -2.91 13.50 -3.48
N GLY A 121 -1.72 14.05 -3.71
CA GLY A 121 -0.96 14.79 -2.72
C GLY A 121 -0.07 13.96 -1.79
N LEU A 122 -0.35 12.66 -1.65
CA LEU A 122 0.58 11.71 -1.05
C LEU A 122 1.57 11.18 -2.11
N ILE A 123 1.06 10.75 -3.26
CA ILE A 123 1.87 10.29 -4.39
C ILE A 123 2.41 11.47 -5.21
N ASP A 124 3.56 11.27 -5.85
CA ASP A 124 4.09 12.26 -6.80
C ASP A 124 3.26 12.20 -8.10
N GLY A 125 2.77 13.32 -8.62
CA GLY A 125 1.91 13.31 -9.83
C GLY A 125 0.49 12.78 -9.60
N VAL A 126 -0.09 12.13 -10.61
CA VAL A 126 -1.45 11.54 -10.55
C VAL A 126 -1.39 10.02 -10.69
N HIS A 127 -2.39 9.32 -10.14
CA HIS A 127 -2.38 7.85 -10.09
C HIS A 127 -2.21 7.16 -11.47
N THR A 128 -2.67 7.80 -12.55
CA THR A 128 -2.52 7.29 -13.92
C THR A 128 -1.07 7.28 -14.40
N ASP A 129 -0.20 8.11 -13.84
CA ASP A 129 1.23 8.16 -14.17
C ASP A 129 1.96 6.86 -13.79
N TYR A 130 1.35 6.06 -12.91
CA TYR A 130 1.86 4.78 -12.43
C TYR A 130 1.21 3.57 -13.10
N ILE A 131 0.29 3.80 -14.04
CA ILE A 131 -0.36 2.73 -14.81
C ILE A 131 0.49 2.45 -16.04
N VAL A 132 1.15 1.30 -16.06
CA VAL A 132 1.85 0.82 -17.25
C VAL A 132 0.88 0.05 -18.16
N PRO A 133 0.76 0.42 -19.45
CA PRO A 133 -0.21 -0.22 -20.36
C PRO A 133 0.15 -1.68 -20.67
N ALA A 134 1.43 -2.02 -20.56
CA ALA A 134 1.96 -3.37 -20.64
C ALA A 134 3.19 -3.48 -19.73
N ILE A 135 3.47 -4.70 -19.28
CA ILE A 135 4.65 -5.03 -18.46
C ILE A 135 5.89 -5.36 -19.30
N PHE A 136 5.88 -5.06 -20.61
CA PHE A 136 6.97 -5.33 -21.56
C PHE A 136 7.09 -4.22 -22.60
#